data_AF-A0A7J0G0M6-F1
#
_entry.id   AF-A0A7J0G0M6-F1
#
_cell.length_a   1.000
_cell.length_b   1.000
_cell.length_c   1.000
_cell.angle_alpha   90.00
_cell.angle_beta   90.00
_cell.angle_gamma   90.00
#
_symmetry.space_group_name_H-M   'P 1'
#
loop_
_entity.id
_entity.type
_entity.pdbx_description
1 polymer ?
#
loop_
_entity_poly.entity_id
_entity_poly.type
_entity_poly.pdbx_seq_one_letter_code
_entity_poly.pdbx_strand_id
1 'polypeptide(L)'
;MAPPFQPRLLSVGNEVGEVTGASEVEHPWGLRACLSRADSNFGARLVVSLKGKVVTAKEVLAAGPQPRPTMETIIITLAHLALFSEKIELEAVFMMCVISGIDPCQRELVIAALDNLSGQLKYTSRLKYLEELMGSILFCWVDCGVSLVSLVEIRDLFVSNMEPSHFMQYCCHWLLPALVLHRETSNLNWVAKVGI
;
A
#
# COMPACT_ATOMS: atom_id res chain seq x y z
N MET A 1 18.52 -0.12 29.99
CA MET A 1 18.53 1.28 29.50
C MET A 1 19.09 1.24 28.09
N ALA A 2 18.22 1.21 27.08
CA ALA A 2 18.62 1.16 25.67
C ALA A 2 18.86 2.60 25.16
N PRO A 3 19.80 2.83 24.23
CA PRO A 3 20.13 4.16 23.76
C PRO A 3 19.02 4.75 22.87
N PRO A 4 18.95 6.08 22.72
CA PRO A 4 17.91 6.72 21.91
C PRO A 4 18.15 6.49 20.41
N PHE A 5 17.06 6.23 19.69
CA PHE A 5 17.03 6.12 18.23
C PHE A 5 17.57 7.40 17.57
N GLN A 6 18.57 7.27 16.71
CA GLN A 6 18.99 8.34 15.80
C GLN A 6 18.14 8.30 14.52
N PRO A 7 17.68 9.45 14.00
CA PRO A 7 17.11 9.54 12.65
C PRO A 7 18.19 9.21 11.62
N ARG A 8 17.85 8.47 10.55
CA ARG A 8 18.75 8.27 9.40
C ARG A 8 18.90 9.60 8.65
N LEU A 9 19.89 10.39 9.06
CA LEU A 9 20.37 11.57 8.33
C LEU A 9 21.31 11.15 7.21
N LEU A 10 21.03 11.65 6.00
CA LEU A 10 21.87 11.59 4.81
C LEU A 10 23.29 12.07 5.12
N SER A 11 24.26 11.16 5.08
CA SER A 11 25.68 11.53 5.09
C SER A 11 26.10 11.90 3.66
N VAL A 12 26.35 13.18 3.43
CA VAL A 12 27.10 13.67 2.26
C VAL A 12 28.58 13.59 2.63
N GLY A 13 29.24 12.51 2.22
CA GLY A 13 30.69 12.36 2.25
C GLY A 13 31.28 12.74 0.90
N ASN A 14 32.16 13.73 0.89
CA ASN A 14 32.87 14.24 -0.27
C ASN A 14 34.28 13.61 -0.29
N GLU A 15 34.54 12.64 -1.16
CA GLU A 15 35.92 12.24 -1.51
C GLU A 15 36.03 11.88 -3.00
N VAL A 16 37.04 12.48 -3.62
CA VAL A 16 37.52 12.24 -4.98
C VAL A 16 38.41 11.01 -4.96
N GLY A 17 38.10 10.01 -5.79
CA GLY A 17 38.92 8.80 -5.94
C GLY A 17 38.32 7.85 -6.97
N GLU A 18 38.80 7.96 -8.20
CA GLU A 18 38.41 7.14 -9.35
C GLU A 18 39.14 5.79 -9.31
N VAL A 19 38.44 4.66 -9.12
CA VAL A 19 38.82 3.35 -9.70
C VAL A 19 37.58 2.48 -9.91
N THR A 20 37.39 2.12 -11.18
CA THR A 20 36.52 1.11 -11.79
C THR A 20 36.00 -0.03 -10.90
N GLY A 21 34.67 -0.15 -10.83
CA GLY A 21 33.92 -1.33 -10.40
C GLY A 21 32.47 -1.15 -10.84
N ALA A 22 31.92 -2.13 -11.57
CA ALA A 22 30.65 -2.04 -12.27
C ALA A 22 29.53 -1.45 -11.39
N SER A 23 29.10 -0.23 -11.70
CA SER A 23 27.84 0.30 -11.21
C SER A 23 26.73 -0.45 -11.93
N GLU A 24 26.17 -1.45 -11.27
CA GLU A 24 24.92 -2.07 -11.68
C GLU A 24 23.82 -1.01 -11.51
N VAL A 25 23.62 -0.22 -12.57
CA VAL A 25 22.53 0.75 -12.66
C VAL A 25 21.27 -0.07 -12.84
N GLU A 26 20.65 -0.49 -11.74
CA GLU A 26 19.29 -1.02 -11.77
C GLU A 26 18.36 0.08 -12.30
N HIS A 27 18.05 -0.03 -13.59
CA HIS A 27 17.10 0.83 -14.27
C HIS A 27 15.73 0.75 -13.54
N PRO A 28 15.12 1.89 -13.12
CA PRO A 28 13.85 1.94 -12.38
C PRO A 28 12.66 1.26 -13.08
N TRP A 29 12.83 0.90 -14.35
CA TRP A 29 11.86 0.25 -15.20
C TRP A 29 11.66 -1.24 -14.87
N GLY A 30 12.66 -1.95 -14.35
CA GLY A 30 12.57 -3.40 -14.10
C GLY A 30 11.51 -3.79 -13.07
N LEU A 31 11.61 -3.25 -11.87
CA LEU A 31 10.69 -3.53 -10.75
C LEU A 31 9.28 -2.98 -11.00
N ARG A 32 9.18 -1.78 -11.60
CA ARG A 32 7.91 -1.19 -12.04
C ARG A 32 7.26 -2.02 -13.16
N ALA A 33 8.05 -2.56 -14.08
CA ALA A 33 7.57 -3.49 -15.08
C ALA A 33 7.07 -4.78 -14.42
N CYS A 34 7.78 -5.34 -13.43
CA CYS A 34 7.32 -6.52 -12.68
C CYS A 34 5.96 -6.30 -12.00
N LEU A 35 5.76 -5.16 -11.33
CA LEU A 35 4.46 -4.78 -10.76
C LEU A 35 3.38 -4.63 -11.84
N SER A 36 3.70 -3.92 -12.94
CA SER A 36 2.77 -3.73 -14.05
C SER A 36 2.45 -5.03 -14.82
N ARG A 37 3.36 -6.02 -14.75
CA ARG A 37 3.28 -7.35 -15.36
C ARG A 37 2.60 -8.37 -14.46
N ALA A 38 2.34 -8.06 -13.18
CA ALA A 38 1.53 -8.93 -12.34
C ALA A 38 0.14 -9.17 -12.95
N ASP A 39 -0.44 -8.16 -13.62
CA ASP A 39 -1.68 -8.27 -14.42
C ASP A 39 -1.60 -9.31 -15.57
N SER A 40 -0.40 -9.60 -16.08
CA SER A 40 -0.20 -10.49 -17.25
C SER A 40 0.39 -11.85 -16.87
N ASN A 41 1.23 -11.90 -15.83
CA ASN A 41 1.95 -13.11 -15.42
C ASN A 41 1.15 -13.98 -14.43
N PHE A 42 0.29 -13.38 -13.61
CA PHE A 42 -0.55 -14.13 -12.66
C PHE A 42 -1.94 -14.47 -13.21
N GLY A 43 -2.30 -13.93 -14.38
CA GLY A 43 -3.63 -14.14 -14.97
C GLY A 43 -4.77 -13.51 -14.17
N ALA A 44 -4.47 -12.60 -13.24
CA ALA A 44 -5.43 -11.92 -12.38
C ALA A 44 -5.27 -10.41 -12.53
N ARG A 45 -6.40 -9.69 -12.56
CA ARG A 45 -6.42 -8.23 -12.66
C ARG A 45 -6.33 -7.60 -11.27
N LEU A 46 -5.40 -6.67 -11.06
CA LEU A 46 -5.19 -6.01 -9.77
C LEU A 46 -5.42 -4.50 -9.86
N VAL A 47 -5.76 -3.87 -8.73
CA VAL A 47 -5.82 -2.41 -8.64
C VAL A 47 -4.39 -1.92 -8.52
N VAL A 48 -3.97 -1.03 -9.42
CA VAL A 48 -2.58 -0.57 -9.50
C VAL A 48 -2.58 0.95 -9.47
N SER A 49 -1.85 1.54 -8.53
CA SER A 49 -1.44 2.94 -8.58
C SER A 49 0.06 2.99 -8.83
N LEU A 50 0.46 3.22 -10.09
CA LEU A 50 1.86 3.35 -10.48
C LEU A 50 2.01 4.60 -11.35
N LYS A 51 3.11 5.34 -11.19
CA LYS A 51 3.40 6.50 -12.05
C LYS A 51 3.35 6.09 -13.54
N GLY A 52 2.31 6.55 -14.25
CA GLY A 52 2.07 6.24 -15.67
C GLY A 52 1.11 5.07 -15.96
N LYS A 53 0.62 4.34 -14.95
CA LYS A 53 -0.39 3.28 -15.09
C LYS A 53 -1.30 3.24 -13.85
N VAL A 54 -2.59 3.54 -14.05
CA VAL A 54 -3.63 3.36 -13.03
C VAL A 54 -4.60 2.28 -13.52
N VAL A 55 -4.83 1.26 -12.70
CA VAL A 55 -5.91 0.27 -12.90
C VAL A 55 -6.88 0.43 -11.74
N THR A 56 -8.12 0.77 -12.06
CA THR A 56 -9.13 1.17 -11.07
C THR A 56 -9.83 -0.02 -10.42
N ALA A 57 -10.45 0.20 -9.25
CA ALA A 57 -11.28 -0.84 -8.61
C ALA A 57 -12.40 -1.34 -9.54
N LYS A 58 -13.04 -0.43 -10.27
CA LYS A 58 -14.11 -0.76 -11.23
C LYS A 58 -13.64 -1.75 -12.30
N GLU A 59 -12.42 -1.59 -12.79
CA GLU A 59 -11.83 -2.45 -13.80
C GLU A 59 -11.53 -3.86 -13.28
N VAL A 60 -11.12 -3.98 -12.03
CA VAL A 60 -10.87 -5.27 -11.36
C VAL A 60 -12.18 -5.99 -11.07
N LEU A 61 -13.17 -5.29 -10.54
CA LEU A 61 -14.49 -5.87 -10.27
C LEU A 61 -15.15 -6.39 -11.55
N ALA A 62 -14.95 -5.71 -12.69
CA ALA A 62 -15.42 -6.17 -13.99
C ALA A 62 -14.74 -7.45 -14.50
N ALA A 63 -13.54 -7.77 -14.01
CA ALA A 63 -12.82 -9.00 -14.36
C ALA A 63 -13.34 -10.24 -13.61
N GLY A 64 -14.16 -10.04 -12.58
CA GLY A 64 -14.75 -11.12 -11.78
C GLY A 64 -13.79 -11.77 -10.78
N PRO A 65 -14.31 -12.74 -9.98
CA PRO A 65 -13.53 -13.40 -8.95
C PRO A 65 -12.33 -14.16 -9.51
N GLN A 66 -11.21 -14.09 -8.81
CA GLN A 66 -9.98 -14.79 -9.17
C GLN A 66 -9.83 -16.07 -8.35
N PRO A 67 -9.15 -17.11 -8.87
CA PRO A 67 -8.89 -18.32 -8.09
C PRO A 67 -8.10 -17.99 -6.81
N ARG A 68 -8.55 -18.53 -5.68
CA ARG A 68 -7.92 -18.27 -4.37
C ARG A 68 -6.41 -18.56 -4.34
N PRO A 69 -5.88 -19.69 -4.88
CA PRO A 69 -4.44 -19.95 -4.88
C PRO A 69 -3.63 -18.89 -5.64
N THR A 70 -4.22 -18.31 -6.70
CA THR A 70 -3.61 -17.23 -7.47
C THR A 70 -3.49 -15.98 -6.59
N MET A 71 -4.55 -15.61 -5.88
CA MET A 71 -4.54 -14.46 -4.98
C MET A 71 -3.55 -14.63 -3.83
N GLU A 72 -3.47 -15.83 -3.23
CA GLU A 72 -2.51 -16.13 -2.17
C GLU A 72 -1.07 -15.97 -2.67
N THR A 73 -0.77 -16.49 -3.87
CA THR A 73 0.55 -16.34 -4.51
C THR A 73 0.88 -14.86 -4.77
N ILE A 74 -0.11 -14.08 -5.23
CA ILE A 74 0.05 -12.64 -5.46
C ILE A 74 0.38 -11.93 -4.14
N ILE A 75 -0.36 -12.19 -3.06
CA ILE A 75 -0.14 -11.54 -1.76
C ILE A 75 1.26 -11.83 -1.24
N ILE A 76 1.70 -13.09 -1.30
CA ILE A 76 3.05 -13.46 -0.87
C ILE A 76 4.12 -12.81 -1.76
N THR A 77 3.89 -12.73 -3.07
CA THR A 77 4.83 -12.06 -3.99
C THR A 77 4.93 -10.56 -3.68
N LEU A 78 3.80 -9.88 -3.46
CA LEU A 78 3.76 -8.47 -3.09
C LEU A 78 4.49 -8.21 -1.76
N ALA A 79 4.31 -9.08 -0.77
CA ALA A 79 5.02 -8.98 0.51
C ALA A 79 6.55 -9.07 0.34
N HIS A 80 7.04 -10.00 -0.50
CA HIS A 80 8.47 -10.10 -0.80
C HIS A 80 8.98 -8.87 -1.56
N LEU A 81 8.21 -8.36 -2.52
CA LEU A 81 8.57 -7.16 -3.27
C LEU A 81 8.67 -5.93 -2.37
N ALA A 82 7.73 -5.78 -1.43
CA ALA A 82 7.75 -4.71 -0.43
C ALA A 82 8.98 -4.81 0.48
N LEU A 83 9.34 -6.03 0.91
CA LEU A 83 10.49 -6.26 1.78
C LEU A 83 11.83 -5.91 1.10
N PHE A 84 12.00 -6.26 -0.17
CA PHE A 84 13.29 -6.16 -0.85
C PHE A 84 13.46 -4.91 -1.71
N SER A 85 12.41 -4.08 -1.88
CA SER A 85 12.51 -2.88 -2.69
C SER A 85 11.64 -1.73 -2.18
N GLU A 86 12.29 -0.79 -1.48
CA GLU A 86 11.72 0.50 -1.06
C GLU A 86 11.05 1.28 -2.22
N LYS A 87 11.55 1.11 -3.47
CA LYS A 87 11.02 1.81 -4.66
C LYS A 87 9.59 1.44 -5.06
N ILE A 88 9.10 0.28 -4.62
CA ILE A 88 7.77 -0.27 -4.95
C ILE A 88 7.01 -0.72 -3.70
N GLU A 89 7.55 -0.43 -2.52
CA GLU A 89 7.02 -0.87 -1.24
C GLU A 89 5.60 -0.35 -1.05
N LEU A 90 5.41 0.96 -1.23
CA LEU A 90 4.10 1.60 -1.15
C LEU A 90 3.10 0.94 -2.10
N GLU A 91 3.46 0.78 -3.37
CA GLU A 91 2.58 0.21 -4.37
C GLU A 91 2.19 -1.24 -4.02
N ALA A 92 3.14 -2.04 -3.53
CA ALA A 92 2.89 -3.43 -3.13
C ALA A 92 2.00 -3.52 -1.89
N VAL A 93 2.27 -2.71 -0.86
CA VAL A 93 1.44 -2.66 0.36
C VAL A 93 0.04 -2.15 0.05
N PHE A 94 -0.09 -1.12 -0.79
CA PHE A 94 -1.39 -0.63 -1.27
C PHE A 94 -2.19 -1.73 -1.97
N MET A 95 -1.58 -2.48 -2.89
CA MET A 95 -2.23 -3.61 -3.56
C MET A 95 -2.73 -4.66 -2.56
N MET A 96 -1.92 -5.02 -1.55
CA MET A 96 -2.34 -5.95 -0.49
C MET A 96 -3.54 -5.43 0.30
N CYS A 97 -3.56 -4.13 0.66
CA CYS A 97 -4.70 -3.50 1.33
C CYS A 97 -5.97 -3.55 0.46
N VAL A 98 -5.85 -3.27 -0.85
CA VAL A 98 -7.01 -3.30 -1.76
C VAL A 98 -7.53 -4.72 -1.96
N ILE A 99 -6.66 -5.72 -2.10
CA ILE A 99 -7.07 -7.15 -2.16
C ILE A 99 -7.92 -7.50 -0.94
N SER A 100 -7.48 -7.10 0.26
CA SER A 100 -8.20 -7.31 1.52
C SER A 100 -9.58 -6.60 1.58
N GLY A 101 -9.69 -5.45 0.91
CA GLY A 101 -10.92 -4.66 0.82
C GLY A 101 -11.93 -5.19 -0.19
N ILE A 102 -11.46 -5.85 -1.26
CA ILE A 102 -12.30 -6.43 -2.33
C ILE A 102 -12.70 -7.87 -2.00
N ASP A 103 -11.77 -8.68 -1.47
CA ASP A 103 -11.99 -10.08 -1.14
C ASP A 103 -11.73 -10.33 0.36
N PRO A 104 -12.79 -10.37 1.19
CA PRO A 104 -12.66 -10.63 2.62
C PRO A 104 -11.98 -11.96 2.96
N CYS A 105 -12.02 -12.96 2.07
CA CYS A 105 -11.37 -14.26 2.29
C CYS A 105 -9.84 -14.17 2.34
N GLN A 106 -9.25 -13.08 1.82
CA GLN A 106 -7.80 -12.86 1.84
C GLN A 106 -7.31 -12.10 3.08
N ARG A 107 -8.22 -11.55 3.90
CA ARG A 107 -7.88 -10.66 5.03
C ARG A 107 -6.87 -11.29 5.97
N GLU A 108 -7.08 -12.54 6.38
CA GLU A 108 -6.19 -13.24 7.31
C GLU A 108 -4.76 -13.38 6.75
N LEU A 109 -4.64 -13.72 5.46
CA LEU A 109 -3.33 -13.85 4.82
C LEU A 109 -2.64 -12.48 4.69
N VAL A 110 -3.38 -11.44 4.31
CA VAL A 110 -2.85 -10.07 4.22
C VAL A 110 -2.38 -9.56 5.59
N ILE A 111 -3.16 -9.81 6.65
CA ILE A 111 -2.79 -9.51 8.05
C ILE A 111 -1.47 -10.20 8.40
N ALA A 112 -1.37 -11.51 8.19
CA ALA A 112 -0.17 -12.28 8.50
C ALA A 112 1.06 -11.81 7.68
N ALA A 113 0.86 -11.48 6.41
CA ALA A 113 1.91 -10.96 5.55
C ALA A 113 2.42 -9.59 6.02
N LEU A 114 1.52 -8.67 6.41
CA LEU A 114 1.89 -7.36 6.93
C LEU A 114 2.54 -7.43 8.32
N ASP A 115 2.09 -8.34 9.19
CA ASP A 115 2.74 -8.61 10.47
C ASP A 115 4.18 -9.10 10.26
N ASN A 116 4.35 -10.07 9.36
CA ASN A 116 5.67 -10.58 9.01
C ASN A 116 6.56 -9.48 8.41
N LEU A 117 6.05 -8.72 7.45
CA LEU A 117 6.77 -7.61 6.81
C LEU A 117 7.24 -6.58 7.84
N SER A 118 6.35 -6.15 8.75
CA SER A 118 6.69 -5.19 9.81
C SER A 118 7.82 -5.69 10.71
N GLY A 119 7.80 -6.97 11.09
CA GLY A 119 8.86 -7.58 11.90
C GLY A 119 10.19 -7.71 11.14
N GLN A 120 10.14 -8.04 9.85
CA GLN A 120 11.33 -8.11 9.01
C GLN A 120 11.98 -6.73 8.81
N LEU A 121 11.15 -5.68 8.61
CA LEU A 121 11.56 -4.28 8.51
C LEU A 121 11.89 -3.61 9.86
N LYS A 122 11.87 -4.38 10.97
CA LYS A 122 12.25 -3.94 12.32
C LYS A 122 11.30 -2.89 12.95
N TYR A 123 10.05 -2.85 12.51
CA TYR A 123 9.01 -2.12 13.22
C TYR A 123 8.54 -2.90 14.46
N THR A 124 8.10 -2.18 15.48
CA THR A 124 7.59 -2.78 16.73
C THR A 124 6.20 -3.38 16.57
N SER A 125 5.45 -2.97 15.54
CA SER A 125 4.14 -3.51 15.20
C SER A 125 3.74 -3.18 13.76
N ARG A 126 2.77 -3.92 13.22
CA ARG A 126 2.12 -3.61 11.94
C ARG A 126 1.52 -2.20 11.90
N LEU A 127 0.92 -1.76 13.00
CA LEU A 127 0.39 -0.38 13.13
C LEU A 127 1.50 0.65 12.87
N LYS A 128 2.64 0.52 13.56
CA LYS A 128 3.75 1.47 13.42
C LYS A 128 4.32 1.50 12.01
N TYR A 129 4.33 0.35 11.35
CA TYR A 129 4.73 0.25 9.96
C TYR A 129 3.74 0.96 9.02
N LEU A 130 2.45 0.64 9.13
CA LEU A 130 1.42 1.20 8.24
C LEU A 130 1.16 2.69 8.50
N GLU A 131 1.40 3.20 9.71
CA GLU A 131 1.34 4.64 10.03
C GLU A 131 2.24 5.47 9.10
N GLU A 132 3.44 4.98 8.77
CA GLU A 132 4.39 5.67 7.87
C GLU A 132 3.87 5.74 6.43
N LEU A 133 3.08 4.75 6.02
CA LEU A 133 2.55 4.64 4.64
C LEU A 133 1.11 5.15 4.51
N MET A 134 0.42 5.42 5.63
CA MET A 134 -1.02 5.66 5.69
C MET A 134 -1.49 6.76 4.73
N GLY A 135 -0.87 7.94 4.80
CA GLY A 135 -1.27 9.06 3.96
C GLY A 135 -1.17 8.75 2.46
N SER A 136 -0.10 8.05 2.06
CA SER A 136 0.14 7.65 0.68
C SER A 136 -0.81 6.54 0.22
N ILE A 137 -1.12 5.57 1.10
CA ILE A 137 -2.12 4.53 0.84
C ILE A 137 -3.49 5.16 0.61
N LEU A 138 -3.91 6.08 1.49
CA LEU A 138 -5.21 6.76 1.38
C LEU A 138 -5.31 7.64 0.14
N PHE A 139 -4.21 8.30 -0.24
CA PHE A 139 -4.15 9.03 -1.50
C PHE A 139 -4.36 8.09 -2.70
N CYS A 140 -3.61 6.98 -2.76
CA CYS A 140 -3.77 5.98 -3.83
C CYS A 140 -5.16 5.35 -3.84
N TRP A 141 -5.76 5.16 -2.67
CA TRP A 141 -7.11 4.62 -2.51
C TRP A 141 -8.15 5.49 -3.21
N VAL A 142 -8.08 6.81 -2.98
CA VAL A 142 -8.96 7.80 -3.64
C VAL A 142 -8.64 7.90 -5.13
N ASP A 143 -7.37 8.00 -5.51
CA ASP A 143 -6.94 8.12 -6.92
C ASP A 143 -7.37 6.91 -7.77
N CYS A 144 -7.34 5.70 -7.19
CA CYS A 144 -7.79 4.48 -7.84
C CYS A 144 -9.31 4.25 -7.77
N GLY A 145 -10.06 5.16 -7.14
CA GLY A 145 -11.52 5.06 -6.98
C GLY A 145 -11.96 3.84 -6.17
N VAL A 146 -11.17 3.43 -5.18
CA VAL A 146 -11.52 2.32 -4.29
C VAL A 146 -12.53 2.82 -3.24
N SER A 147 -13.55 2.01 -2.95
CA SER A 147 -14.64 2.41 -2.03
C SER A 147 -14.13 2.71 -0.62
N LEU A 148 -14.55 3.83 -0.03
CA LEU A 148 -14.27 4.14 1.38
C LEU A 148 -14.96 3.17 2.35
N VAL A 149 -16.06 2.52 1.92
CA VAL A 149 -16.69 1.46 2.71
C VAL A 149 -15.73 0.28 2.86
N SER A 150 -15.10 -0.16 1.76
CA SER A 150 -14.10 -1.23 1.79
C SER A 150 -12.88 -0.86 2.63
N LEU A 151 -12.50 0.43 2.68
CA LEU A 151 -11.44 0.92 3.57
C LEU A 151 -11.81 0.72 5.05
N VAL A 152 -13.04 1.08 5.43
CA VAL A 152 -13.55 0.89 6.80
C VAL A 152 -13.66 -0.60 7.18
N GLU A 153 -13.99 -1.45 6.23
CA GLU A 153 -14.06 -2.90 6.47
C GLU A 153 -12.69 -3.53 6.76
N ILE A 154 -11.61 -2.95 6.24
CA ILE A 154 -10.24 -3.41 6.48
C ILE A 154 -9.53 -2.63 7.59
N ARG A 155 -10.24 -1.85 8.40
CA ARG A 155 -9.66 -1.03 9.48
C ARG A 155 -8.74 -1.82 10.42
N ASP A 156 -9.02 -3.10 10.67
CA ASP A 156 -8.21 -3.97 11.51
C ASP A 156 -6.82 -4.30 10.92
N LEU A 157 -6.61 -4.07 9.61
CA LEU A 157 -5.26 -4.07 9.03
C LEU A 157 -4.42 -2.97 9.66
N PHE A 158 -5.00 -1.79 9.83
CA PHE A 158 -4.31 -0.59 10.29
C PHE A 158 -4.31 -0.51 11.81
N VAL A 159 -5.49 -0.58 12.42
CA VAL A 159 -5.70 -0.39 13.86
C VAL A 159 -6.71 -1.41 14.35
N SER A 160 -6.25 -2.35 15.18
CA SER A 160 -7.08 -3.42 15.71
C SER A 160 -8.23 -2.90 16.60
N ASN A 161 -9.43 -3.47 16.42
CA ASN A 161 -10.61 -3.24 17.25
C ASN A 161 -11.11 -1.78 17.26
N MET A 162 -10.72 -0.96 16.29
CA MET A 162 -11.23 0.40 16.21
C MET A 162 -12.67 0.40 15.69
N GLU A 163 -13.50 1.28 16.24
CA GLU A 163 -14.87 1.49 15.77
C GLU A 163 -14.85 2.22 14.41
N PRO A 164 -15.77 1.92 13.47
CA PRO A 164 -15.78 2.53 12.14
C PRO A 164 -15.74 4.06 12.09
N SER A 165 -16.51 4.74 12.95
CA SER A 165 -16.56 6.21 12.99
C SER A 165 -15.22 6.81 13.42
N HIS A 166 -14.62 6.26 14.48
CA HIS A 166 -13.30 6.64 14.99
C HIS A 166 -12.19 6.41 13.94
N PHE A 167 -12.24 5.30 13.21
CA PHE A 167 -11.27 5.05 12.13
C PHE A 167 -11.37 6.09 11.02
N MET A 168 -12.59 6.45 10.62
CA MET A 168 -12.78 7.48 9.62
C MET A 168 -12.28 8.84 10.08
N GLN A 169 -12.57 9.23 11.32
CA GLN A 169 -12.03 10.46 11.91
C GLN A 169 -10.49 10.46 11.94
N TYR A 170 -9.88 9.34 12.30
CA TYR A 170 -8.43 9.16 12.26
C TYR A 170 -7.88 9.39 10.85
N CYS A 171 -8.52 8.83 9.81
CA CYS A 171 -8.11 8.99 8.41
C CYS A 171 -8.42 10.36 7.79
N CYS A 172 -9.33 11.16 8.37
CA CYS A 172 -9.86 12.38 7.76
C CYS A 172 -8.78 13.37 7.30
N HIS A 173 -7.73 13.56 8.11
CA HIS A 173 -6.69 14.55 7.79
C HIS A 173 -5.88 14.22 6.53
N TRP A 174 -5.80 12.94 6.14
CA TRP A 174 -5.22 12.51 4.85
C TRP A 174 -6.26 12.39 3.75
N LEU A 175 -7.49 11.94 4.07
CA LEU A 175 -8.56 11.78 3.08
C LEU A 175 -9.05 13.11 2.52
N LEU A 176 -9.18 14.15 3.35
CA LEU A 176 -9.73 15.44 2.92
C LEU A 176 -8.90 16.09 1.79
N PRO A 177 -7.56 16.22 1.90
CA PRO A 177 -6.76 16.71 0.78
C PRO A 177 -6.93 15.89 -0.49
N ALA A 178 -6.91 14.55 -0.39
CA ALA A 178 -7.05 13.67 -1.55
C ALA A 178 -8.41 13.85 -2.24
N LEU A 179 -9.51 13.83 -1.47
CA LEU A 179 -10.87 13.98 -1.99
C LEU A 179 -11.11 15.35 -2.65
N VAL A 180 -10.55 16.42 -2.09
CA VAL A 180 -10.65 17.77 -2.67
C VAL A 180 -9.89 17.84 -4.00
N LEU A 181 -8.69 17.26 -4.07
CA LEU A 181 -7.88 17.23 -5.29
C LEU A 181 -8.55 16.43 -6.41
N HIS A 182 -9.18 15.29 -6.08
CA HIS A 182 -9.88 14.44 -7.05
C HIS A 182 -11.33 14.86 -7.33
N ARG A 183 -11.83 15.94 -6.70
CA ARG A 183 -13.21 16.47 -6.86
C ARG A 183 -14.31 15.42 -6.62
N GLU A 184 -14.05 14.48 -5.71
CA GLU A 184 -14.93 13.35 -5.39
C GLU A 184 -16.08 13.76 -4.45
N THR A 185 -17.10 14.45 -5.00
CA THR A 185 -18.17 15.07 -4.21
C THR A 185 -19.05 14.09 -3.43
N SER A 186 -19.25 12.88 -3.96
CA SER A 186 -20.00 11.79 -3.30
C SER A 186 -19.30 11.30 -2.04
N ASN A 187 -18.00 11.05 -2.14
CA ASN A 187 -17.18 10.59 -1.02
C ASN A 187 -16.95 11.72 0.00
N LEU A 188 -16.82 12.98 -0.45
CA LEU A 188 -16.79 14.15 0.46
C LEU A 188 -18.06 14.26 1.31
N ASN A 189 -19.24 14.09 0.71
CA ASN A 189 -20.51 14.12 1.44
C ASN A 189 -20.63 12.95 2.43
N TRP A 190 -20.11 11.78 2.08
CA TRP A 190 -20.08 10.64 3.00
C TRP A 190 -19.13 10.87 4.18
N VAL A 191 -17.90 11.35 3.93
CA VAL A 191 -16.94 11.70 5.00
C VAL A 191 -17.51 12.77 5.93
N ALA A 192 -18.16 13.81 5.38
CA ALA A 192 -18.81 14.85 6.18
C ALA A 192 -19.93 14.30 7.10
N LYS A 193 -20.58 13.20 6.74
CA LYS A 193 -21.63 12.57 7.56
C LYS A 193 -21.08 11.63 8.64
N VAL A 194 -19.88 11.08 8.45
CA VAL A 194 -19.25 10.16 9.41
C VAL A 194 -18.34 10.89 10.39
N GLY A 195 -17.82 12.06 10.00
CA GLY A 195 -16.94 12.90 10.82
C GLY A 195 -17.63 13.89 11.76
N ILE A 196 -18.97 13.91 11.83
CA ILE A 196 -19.78 14.78 12.70
C ILE A 196 -20.64 13.91 13.63
#